data_AF-A0A1E3NUD6-F1
#
_entry.id   AF-A0A1E3NUD6-F1
#
_cell.length_a   1.000
_cell.length_b   1.000
_cell.length_c   1.000
_cell.angle_alpha   90.00
_cell.angle_beta   90.00
_cell.angle_gamma   90.00
#
_symmetry.space_group_name_H-M   'P 1'
#
loop_
_entity.id
_entity.type
_entity.pdbx_description
1 polymer ?
#
loop_
_entity_poly.entity_id
_entity_poly.type
_entity_poly.pdbx_seq_one_letter_code
_entity_poly.pdbx_strand_id
1 'polypeptide(L)' 'MLYNHLCDDHVGRKSNRNLNLNCAWDGCQVQTVKRDHITSHIRVHIPLKPFVCTTCTKKFKRPQDLKKHVKTHAD' A
#
# COMPACT_ATOMS: atom_id res chain seq x y z
N MET A 1 -10.60 1.89 -0.74
CA MET A 1 -10.73 1.08 0.50
C MET A 1 -9.42 0.39 0.90
N LEU A 2 -8.64 -0.21 -0.03
CA LEU A 2 -7.35 -0.87 0.29
C LEU A 2 -6.33 0.04 1.00
N TYR A 3 -6.23 1.30 0.57
CA TYR A 3 -5.22 2.26 1.06
C TYR A 3 -5.44 2.72 2.51
N ASN A 4 -6.70 2.93 2.90
CA ASN A 4 -7.04 3.30 4.27
C ASN A 4 -6.85 2.13 5.24
N HIS A 5 -7.09 0.88 4.80
CA HIS A 5 -6.90 -0.31 5.63
C HIS A 5 -5.41 -0.57 5.91
N LEU A 6 -4.54 -0.40 4.91
CA LEU A 6 -3.08 -0.49 5.08
C LEU A 6 -2.53 0.54 6.08
N CYS A 7 -3.06 1.76 6.05
CA CYS A 7 -2.67 2.83 6.96
C CYS A 7 -3.15 2.60 8.40
N ASP A 8 -4.13 1.73 8.62
CA ASP A 8 -4.62 1.42 9.98
C ASP A 8 -3.93 0.18 10.57
N ASP A 9 -3.60 -0.80 9.71
CA ASP A 9 -2.96 -2.06 10.11
C ASP A 9 -1.44 -1.93 10.32
N HIS A 10 -0.76 -1.12 9.50
CA HIS A 10 0.72 -0.98 9.54
C HIS A 10 1.22 0.26 10.27
N VAL A 11 0.32 1.12 10.75
CA VAL A 11 0.64 2.31 11.54
C VAL A 11 0.16 2.05 12.95
N GLY A 12 1.09 1.93 13.90
CA GLY A 12 0.81 1.52 15.28
C GLY A 12 -0.37 2.27 15.91
N ARG A 13 -1.16 1.53 16.72
CA ARG A 13 -2.41 2.00 17.34
C ARG A 13 -2.23 3.36 18.04
N LYS A 14 -3.14 4.29 17.74
CA LYS A 14 -3.25 5.62 18.35
C LYS A 14 -3.34 5.48 19.88
N SER A 15 -2.29 5.89 20.59
CA SER A 15 -2.39 6.13 22.03
C SER A 15 -2.75 7.59 22.27
N ASN A 16 -3.78 7.81 23.07
CA ASN A 16 -4.63 9.00 23.18
C ASN A 16 -3.96 10.30 23.69
N ARG A 17 -2.66 10.53 23.45
CA ARG A 17 -1.99 11.81 23.76
C ARG A 17 -0.66 12.06 23.02
N ASN A 18 -0.29 11.24 22.04
CA ASN A 18 0.87 11.51 21.17
C ASN A 18 0.55 11.08 19.74
N LEU A 19 0.46 12.04 18.81
CA LEU A 19 0.11 11.83 17.40
C LEU A 19 1.23 11.13 16.59
N ASN A 20 2.21 10.48 17.23
CA ASN A 20 3.36 9.91 16.52
C ASN A 20 2.98 8.58 15.87
N LEU A 21 2.87 8.60 14.55
CA LEU A 21 2.61 7.47 13.68
C LEU A 21 3.96 6.87 13.26
N ASN A 22 4.22 5.65 13.72
CA ASN A 22 5.41 4.89 13.39
C ASN A 22 5.11 3.85 12.32
N CYS A 23 6.05 3.67 11.40
CA CYS A 23 5.97 2.60 10.40
C CYS A 23 6.36 1.29 11.08
N ALA A 24 5.48 0.28 11.02
CA ALA A 24 5.72 -1.04 11.63
C ALA A 24 6.50 -2.00 10.70
N TRP A 25 7.15 -1.48 9.65
CA TRP A 25 7.85 -2.31 8.67
C TRP A 25 9.23 -2.72 9.18
N ASP A 26 9.59 -3.99 8.98
CA ASP A 26 10.90 -4.50 9.36
C ASP A 26 12.02 -3.73 8.63
N GLY A 27 12.95 -3.18 9.41
CA GLY A 27 14.03 -2.31 8.90
C GLY A 27 13.62 -0.87 8.55
N CYS A 28 12.40 -0.42 8.86
CA CYS A 28 11.98 0.97 8.66
C CYS A 28 11.72 1.71 9.97
N GLN A 29 12.41 2.84 10.17
CA GLN A 29 12.26 3.67 11.38
C GLN A 29 11.56 5.01 11.13
N VAL A 30 10.72 5.08 10.09
CA VAL A 30 9.98 6.31 9.77
C VAL A 30 8.90 6.56 10.82
N GLN A 31 8.95 7.77 11.40
CA GLN A 31 8.01 8.26 12.39
C GLN A 31 7.53 9.65 11.95
N THR A 32 6.24 9.89 12.02
CA THR A 32 5.66 11.17 11.64
C THR A 32 4.39 11.44 12.42
N VAL A 33 4.09 12.71 12.65
CA VAL A 33 2.85 13.09 13.34
C VAL A 33 1.65 13.22 12.41
N LYS A 34 1.88 13.30 11.08
CA LYS A 34 0.80 13.50 10.11
C LYS A 34 0.45 12.20 9.42
N ARG A 35 -0.86 11.90 9.36
CA ARG A 35 -1.37 10.72 8.67
C ARG A 35 -0.99 10.74 7.19
N ASP A 36 -1.08 11.88 6.51
CA ASP A 36 -0.74 11.99 5.10
C ASP A 36 0.71 11.59 4.78
N HIS A 37 1.66 11.93 5.67
CA HIS A 37 3.07 11.59 5.48
C HIS A 37 3.30 10.10 5.57
N ILE A 38 2.78 9.43 6.60
CA ILE A 38 2.98 7.98 6.73
C ILE A 38 2.24 7.22 5.63
N THR A 39 1.09 7.74 5.22
CA THR A 39 0.26 7.19 4.17
C THR A 39 0.93 7.29 2.80
N SER A 40 1.66 8.37 2.53
CA SER A 40 2.53 8.44 1.34
C SER A 40 3.74 7.50 1.46
N HIS A 41 4.33 7.42 2.64
CA HIS A 41 5.51 6.60 2.92
C HIS A 41 5.27 5.09 2.72
N ILE A 42 4.11 4.54 3.15
CA ILE A 42 3.78 3.12 2.95
C ILE A 42 3.77 2.70 1.46
N ARG A 43 3.68 3.65 0.52
CA ARG A 43 3.79 3.38 -0.93
C ARG A 43 5.19 2.94 -1.36
N VAL A 44 6.21 3.22 -0.54
CA VAL A 44 7.60 2.78 -0.76
C VAL A 44 7.74 1.30 -0.44
N HIS A 45 7.12 0.85 0.64
CA HIS A 45 7.14 -0.55 1.07
C HIS A 45 6.24 -1.42 0.20
N ILE A 46 5.04 -0.92 -0.08
CA ILE A 46 4.07 -1.59 -0.94
C ILE A 46 4.00 -0.77 -2.22
N PRO A 47 4.66 -1.19 -3.31
CA PRO A 47 4.37 -0.67 -4.62
C PRO A 47 2.92 -1.05 -4.91
N LEU A 48 2.00 -0.16 -4.54
CA LEU A 48 0.56 -0.32 -4.66
C LEU A 48 0.28 -0.48 -6.14
N LYS A 49 0.16 -1.73 -6.52
CA LYS A 49 -0.28 -2.19 -7.81
C LYS A 49 -1.68 -2.75 -7.59
N PRO A 50 -2.70 -1.88 -7.46
CA PRO A 50 -4.04 -2.28 -7.06
C PRO A 50 -4.73 -3.16 -8.10
N PHE A 51 -4.15 -3.25 -9.30
CA PHE A 51 -4.67 -4.05 -10.40
C PHE A 51 -3.95 -5.40 -10.43
N VAL A 52 -4.53 -6.41 -9.81
CA VAL A 52 -3.98 -7.76 -9.79
C VAL A 52 -4.65 -8.60 -10.87
N CYS A 53 -3.86 -9.34 -11.64
CA CYS A 53 -4.37 -10.34 -12.56
C CYS A 53 -4.86 -11.56 -11.78
N THR A 54 -6.11 -11.94 -11.98
CA THR A 54 -6.72 -13.13 -11.34
C THR A 54 -6.16 -14.45 -11.87
N THR A 55 -5.56 -14.45 -13.06
CA THR A 55 -5.03 -15.65 -13.72
C THR A 55 -3.60 -16.00 -13.28
N CYS A 56 -2.75 -15.02 -13.01
CA CYS A 56 -1.34 -15.26 -12.67
C CYS A 56 -0.81 -14.42 -11.50
N THR A 57 -1.71 -13.75 -10.77
CA THR A 57 -1.40 -12.98 -9.56
C THR A 57 -0.42 -11.80 -9.78
N LYS A 58 -0.09 -11.47 -11.04
CA LYS A 58 0.74 -10.31 -11.39
C LYS A 58 0.02 -9.03 -11.03
N LYS A 59 0.73 -8.16 -10.32
CA LYS A 59 0.23 -6.85 -9.90
C LYS A 59 0.67 -5.78 -10.90
N PHE A 60 -0.22 -4.86 -11.25
CA PHE A 60 -0.03 -3.72 -12.15
C PHE A 60 -0.39 -2.39 -11.47
N LYS A 61 0.32 -1.33 -11.83
CA LYS A 61 0.13 0.03 -11.27
C LYS A 61 -1.10 0.73 -11.85
N ARG A 62 -1.50 0.40 -13.09
CA ARG A 62 -2.60 1.06 -13.80
C ARG A 62 -3.58 0.03 -14.37
N PRO A 63 -4.87 0.39 -14.50
CA PRO A 63 -5.89 -0.52 -15.02
C PRO A 63 -5.65 -0.89 -16.49
N GLN A 64 -5.12 0.04 -17.30
CA GLN A 64 -4.85 -0.22 -18.71
C GLN A 64 -3.75 -1.27 -18.92
N ASP A 65 -2.76 -1.33 -18.03
CA ASP A 65 -1.68 -2.31 -18.10
C ASP A 65 -2.20 -3.70 -17.76
N LEU A 66 -3.06 -3.80 -16.74
CA LEU A 66 -3.77 -5.04 -16.43
C LEU A 66 -4.64 -5.48 -17.63
N LYS A 67 -5.41 -4.58 -18.22
CA LYS A 67 -6.31 -4.91 -19.34
C LYS A 67 -5.55 -5.45 -20.56
N LYS A 68 -4.39 -4.87 -20.89
CA LYS A 68 -3.50 -5.40 -21.94
C LYS A 68 -2.93 -6.76 -21.57
N HIS A 69 -2.50 -6.91 -20.33
CA HIS A 69 -1.92 -8.16 -19.83
C HIS A 69 -2.93 -9.32 -19.81
N VAL A 70 -4.18 -9.09 -19.42
CA VAL A 70 -5.21 -10.14 -19.39
C VAL A 70 -5.50 -10.68 -20.79
N LYS A 71 -5.38 -9.85 -21.84
CA LYS A 71 -5.48 -10.32 -23.23
C LYS A 71 -4.38 -11.30 -23.61
N THR A 72 -3.21 -11.23 -22.97
CA THR A 72 -2.10 -12.17 -23.21
C THR A 72 -2.37 -13.55 -22.61
N HIS A 73 -3.35 -13.70 -21.71
CA HIS A 73 -3.76 -15.00 -21.17
C HIS A 73 -4.88 -15.66 -21.99
N ALA A 74 -5.48 -14.94 -22.93
CA ALA A 74 -6.62 -15.41 -23.72
C ALA A 74 -6.20 -16.03 -25.06
N ASP A 75 -4.93 -16.45 -25.18
CA ASP A 75 -4.40 -17.27 -26.28
C ASP A 75 -4.60 -18.76 -25.97
#